data_AF-A0AAX3BBE8-F1
#
_entry.id   AF-A0AAX3BBE8-F1
#
_cell.length_a   1.000
_cell.length_b   1.000
_cell.length_c   1.000
_cell.angle_alpha   90.00
_cell.angle_beta   90.00
_cell.angle_gamma   90.00
#
_symmetry.space_group_name_H-M   'P 1'
#
loop_
_entity.id
_entity.type
_entity.pdbx_description
1 polymer ?
#
loop_
_entity_poly.entity_id
_entity_poly.type
_entity_poly.pdbx_seq_one_letter_code
_entity_poly.pdbx_strand_id
1 'polypeptide(L)' 'MFPIKRDRVENESIYVAIGITPEGRREILGYYLPGGMESAYNWREILLI' A
#
# COMPACT_ATOMS: atom_id res chain seq x y z
N MET A 1 -0.19 17.51 -14.32
CA MET A 1 0.06 16.91 -12.98
C MET A 1 -1.21 17.10 -12.17
N PHE A 2 -1.93 16.03 -11.87
CA PHE A 2 -3.16 16.11 -11.07
C PHE A 2 -2.76 16.39 -9.61
N PRO A 3 -3.26 17.46 -8.98
CA PRO A 3 -2.98 17.70 -7.57
C PRO A 3 -3.66 16.61 -6.75
N ILE A 4 -2.86 15.74 -6.11
CA ILE A 4 -3.34 14.82 -5.08
C ILE A 4 -3.58 15.65 -3.81
N LYS A 5 -4.60 16.50 -3.83
CA LYS A 5 -5.01 17.26 -2.65
C LYS A 5 -6.22 16.55 -2.06
N ARG A 6 -6.02 15.88 -0.92
CA ARG A 6 -7.10 15.28 -0.13
C ARG A 6 -7.77 16.36 0.71
N ASP A 7 -9.11 16.35 0.75
CA ASP A 7 -9.92 17.32 1.52
C ASP A 7 -9.76 17.16 3.04
N ARG A 8 -9.26 16.01 3.51
CA ARG A 8 -9.01 15.71 4.92
C ARG A 8 -7.56 15.25 5.10
N VAL A 9 -6.87 15.84 6.08
CA VAL A 9 -5.56 15.38 6.54
C VAL A 9 -5.80 14.46 7.73
N GLU A 10 -5.74 13.15 7.50
CA GLU A 10 -5.74 12.15 8.57
C GLU A 10 -4.39 11.41 8.59
N ASN A 11 -4.03 10.81 9.72
CA ASN A 11 -2.84 9.97 9.83
C ASN A 11 -3.07 8.67 9.04
N GLU A 12 -2.83 8.72 7.74
CA GLU A 12 -2.94 7.58 6.83
C GLU A 12 -1.60 6.83 6.76
N SER A 13 -1.67 5.49 6.76
CA SER A 13 -0.52 4.62 6.60
C SER A 13 -0.31 4.24 5.13
N ILE A 14 0.95 4.20 4.69
CA ILE A 14 1.36 3.63 3.41
C ILE A 14 1.84 2.21 3.66
N TYR A 15 1.27 1.23 2.96
CA TYR A 15 1.75 -0.15 3.03
C TYR A 15 2.67 -0.42 1.85
N VAL A 16 3.84 -1.00 2.12
CA VAL A 16 4.83 -1.35 1.09
C VAL A 16 5.08 -2.86 1.17
N ALA A 17 4.80 -3.56 0.08
CA ALA A 17 5.12 -4.97 -0.05
C ALA A 17 6.55 -5.13 -0.58
N ILE A 18 7.38 -5.90 0.12
CA ILE A 18 8.77 -6.15 -0.24
C ILE A 18 8.95 -7.65 -0.42
N GLY A 19 9.55 -8.03 -1.54
CA GLY A 19 9.85 -9.41 -1.91
C GLY A 19 11.34 -9.66 -1.97
N ILE A 20 11.69 -10.94 -2.02
CA ILE A 20 13.03 -11.41 -2.33
C ILE A 20 12.92 -12.32 -3.56
N THR A 21 13.70 -12.04 -4.61
CA THR A 21 13.75 -12.87 -5.81
C THR A 21 14.44 -14.21 -5.50
N PRO A 22 14.27 -15.26 -6.33
CA PRO A 22 14.99 -16.52 -6.15
C PRO A 22 16.52 -16.37 -6.09
N GLU A 23 17.07 -15.33 -6.72
CA GLU A 23 18.49 -14.98 -6.71
C GLU A 23 18.92 -14.17 -5.48
N GLY A 24 18.01 -13.92 -4.53
CA GLY A 24 18.29 -13.24 -3.26
C GLY A 24 18.26 -11.71 -3.32
N ARG A 25 17.76 -11.10 -4.40
CA ARG A 25 17.63 -9.65 -4.50
C ARG A 25 16.33 -9.17 -3.84
N ARG A 26 16.39 -8.06 -3.11
CA ARG A 26 15.18 -7.42 -2.54
C ARG A 26 14.56 -6.47 -3.55
N GLU A 27 13.25 -6.46 -3.62
CA GLU A 27 12.51 -5.57 -4.51
C GLU A 27 11.17 -5.12 -3.88
N ILE A 28 10.71 -3.93 -4.28
CA ILE A 28 9.37 -3.47 -3.94
C ILE A 28 8.40 -4.14 -4.91
N LEU A 29 7.48 -4.93 -4.36
CA LEU A 29 6.43 -5.61 -5.12
C LEU A 29 5.23 -4.70 -5.40
N GLY A 30 4.98 -3.73 -4.50
CA GLY A 30 3.90 -2.77 -4.65
C GLY A 30 3.77 -1.86 -3.44
N TYR A 31 2.98 -0.79 -3.59
CA TYR A 31 2.61 0.10 -2.50
C TYR A 31 1.11 0.37 -2.54
N TYR A 32 0.51 0.50 -1.36
CA TYR A 32 -0.94 0.61 -1.20
C TYR A 32 -1.28 1.76 -0.25
N LEU A 33 -2.30 2.53 -0.63
CA LEU A 33 -2.86 3.64 0.13
C LEU A 33 -4.31 3.29 0.47
N PRO A 34 -4.56 2.46 1.50
CA PRO A 34 -5.89 1.96 1.80
C PRO A 34 -6.87 3.05 2.23
N GLY A 35 -6.38 4.21 2.70
CA GLY A 35 -7.20 5.38 3.08
C GLY A 35 -8.15 5.07 4.23
N GLY A 36 -7.73 5.33 5.47
CA GLY A 36 -8.57 5.20 6.67
C GLY A 36 -8.03 4.19 7.70
N MET A 37 -8.89 3.81 8.65
CA MET A 37 -8.57 2.90 9.76
C MET A 37 -8.26 1.47 9.27
N GLU A 38 -7.46 0.74 10.04
CA GLU A 38 -7.08 -0.64 9.73
C GLU A 38 -8.31 -1.55 9.57
N SER A 39 -8.31 -2.37 8.52
CA SER A 39 -9.40 -3.29 8.20
C SER A 39 -8.87 -4.58 7.56
N ALA A 40 -9.37 -5.72 8.02
CA ALA A 40 -9.09 -7.03 7.41
C ALA A 40 -9.59 -7.12 5.96
N TYR A 41 -10.63 -6.35 5.60
CA TYR A 41 -11.11 -6.27 4.23
C TYR A 41 -10.05 -5.66 3.29
N ASN A 42 -9.31 -4.64 3.75
CA ASN A 42 -8.27 -4.01 2.94
C ASN A 42 -7.14 -4.99 2.62
N TRP A 43 -6.79 -5.88 3.57
CA TRP A 43 -5.80 -6.94 3.32
C TRP A 43 -6.27 -7.93 2.26
N ARG A 44 -7.57 -8.28 2.25
CA ARG A 44 -8.15 -9.13 1.21
C ARG A 44 -8.00 -8.48 -0.17
N GLU A 45 -8.32 -7.20 -0.30
CA GLU A 45 -8.18 -6.50 -1.58
C GLU A 45 -6.70 -6.40 -2.01
N ILE A 46 -5.78 -6.13 -1.09
CA ILE A 46 -4.34 -6.03 -1.38
C ILE A 46 -3.73 -7.36 -1.87
N LEU A 47 -4.18 -8.50 -1.33
CA LEU A 47 -3.59 -9.81 -1.61
C LEU A 47 -4.26 -10.56 -2.77
N LEU A 48 -5.42 -10.10 -3.26
CA LEU A 48 -6.15 -10.71 -4.37
C LEU A 48 -5.89 -10.05 -5.72
N ILE A 49 -5.13 -8.96 -5.74
CA ILE A 49 -4.60 -8.31 -6.95
C ILE A 49 -3.33 -9.03 -7.38
#